data_AF-A0A969VEG1-F1
#
_entry.id   AF-A0A969VEG1-F1
#
_cell.length_a   1.000
_cell.length_b   1.000
_cell.length_c   1.000
_cell.angle_alpha   90.00
_cell.angle_beta   90.00
_cell.angle_gamma   90.00
#
_symmetry.space_group_name_H-M   'P 1'
#
loop_
_entity.id
_entity.type
_entity.pdbx_description
1 polymer ?
#
loop_
_entity_poly.entity_id
_entity_poly.type
_entity_poly.pdbx_seq_one_letter_code
_entity_poly.pdbx_strand_id
1 'polypeptide(L)'
;FNFSQKVGFPTHGLVVIVGDAATGKGEIVKGITTKKQLDDAVSAGLKKSSTGKVHVETDMRAMYNPTRMKNIENATLDLVKKFYQFCPECSWPGFEIAEKKIGLPCELCCLPTQLVRSTIYKCKKCSYTKEEVFPDGRETADPALCQYCNP
;
A
#
# COMPACT_ATOMS: atom_id res chain seq x y z
N PHE A 1 -13.68 24.87 -0.40
CA PHE A 1 -13.89 23.65 0.42
C PHE A 1 -14.14 22.35 -0.36
N ASN A 2 -14.48 22.35 -1.66
CA ASN A 2 -14.80 21.11 -2.40
C ASN A 2 -13.72 20.02 -2.27
N PHE A 3 -12.44 20.38 -2.43
CA PHE A 3 -11.31 19.48 -2.19
C PHE A 3 -11.31 18.88 -0.77
N SER A 4 -11.40 19.73 0.27
CA SER A 4 -11.37 19.32 1.68
C SER A 4 -12.43 18.26 1.98
N GLN A 5 -13.65 18.45 1.48
CA GLN A 5 -14.73 17.47 1.66
C GLN A 5 -14.43 16.14 0.95
N LYS A 6 -13.91 16.18 -0.27
CA LYS A 6 -13.55 14.98 -1.04
C LYS A 6 -12.48 14.13 -0.36
N VAL A 7 -11.53 14.75 0.36
CA VAL A 7 -10.47 14.03 1.06
C VAL A 7 -10.82 13.63 2.50
N GLY A 8 -12.08 13.85 2.92
CA GLY A 8 -12.58 13.42 4.22
C GLY A 8 -12.31 14.39 5.38
N PHE A 9 -12.00 15.66 5.11
CA PHE A 9 -11.93 16.67 6.17
C PHE A 9 -13.32 16.91 6.82
N PRO A 10 -13.43 17.04 8.16
CA PRO A 10 -12.35 17.22 9.14
C PRO A 10 -11.79 15.94 9.77
N THR A 11 -12.33 14.76 9.45
CA THR A 11 -11.80 13.50 10.02
C THR A 11 -10.39 13.21 9.51
N HIS A 12 -10.11 13.60 8.28
CA HIS A 12 -8.76 13.69 7.72
C HIS A 12 -8.28 15.13 7.88
N GLY A 13 -7.18 15.31 8.60
CA GLY A 13 -6.53 16.60 8.74
C GLY A 13 -5.98 17.10 7.40
N LEU A 14 -5.71 18.40 7.33
CA LEU A 14 -5.11 19.05 6.18
C LEU A 14 -3.77 19.70 6.53
N VAL A 15 -3.00 19.93 5.49
CA VAL A 15 -1.79 20.74 5.51
C VAL A 15 -1.99 21.90 4.53
N VAL A 16 -1.60 23.11 4.95
CA VAL A 16 -1.51 24.28 4.08
C VAL A 16 -0.04 24.64 3.90
N ILE A 17 0.40 24.76 2.66
CA ILE A 17 1.78 25.09 2.27
C ILE A 17 1.78 26.44 1.56
N VAL A 18 2.61 27.35 2.05
CA VAL A 18 2.83 28.68 1.48
C VAL A 18 4.20 28.71 0.82
N GLY A 19 4.24 28.97 -0.49
CA GLY A 19 5.45 28.84 -1.30
C GLY A 19 5.36 27.66 -2.27
N ASP A 20 6.49 27.27 -2.83
CA ASP A 20 6.55 26.18 -3.81
C ASP A 20 6.60 24.82 -3.12
N ALA A 21 5.44 24.15 -3.07
CA ALA A 21 5.30 22.81 -2.51
C ALA A 21 6.23 21.77 -3.17
N ALA A 22 6.57 21.92 -4.46
CA ALA A 22 7.43 20.97 -5.17
C ALA A 22 8.89 21.03 -4.70
N THR A 23 9.33 22.19 -4.19
CA THR A 23 10.70 22.37 -3.70
C THR A 23 10.87 21.99 -2.23
N GLY A 24 9.76 21.75 -1.51
CA GLY A 24 9.77 21.58 -0.05
C GLY A 24 10.19 22.84 0.72
N LYS A 25 10.39 23.98 0.04
CA LYS A 25 10.74 25.27 0.64
C LYS A 25 9.46 26.10 0.76
N GLY A 26 8.92 26.15 1.98
CA GLY A 26 7.71 26.91 2.26
C GLY A 26 7.32 26.84 3.73
N GLU A 27 6.47 27.77 4.15
CA GLU A 27 5.84 27.70 5.47
C GLU A 27 4.74 26.64 5.41
N ILE A 28 4.74 25.71 6.36
CA ILE A 28 3.82 24.58 6.38
C ILE A 28 3.02 24.61 7.68
N VAL A 29 1.70 24.77 7.55
CA VAL A 29 0.76 24.63 8.67
C VAL A 29 0.15 23.24 8.59
N LYS A 30 0.36 22.41 9.63
CA LYS A 30 -0.05 21.00 9.65
C LYS A 30 -1.10 20.75 10.73
N GLY A 31 -1.80 19.63 10.67
CA GLY A 31 -2.74 19.21 11.72
C GLY A 31 -4.01 20.08 11.77
N ILE A 32 -4.43 20.61 10.62
CA ILE A 32 -5.65 21.40 10.49
C ILE A 32 -6.84 20.44 10.52
N THR A 33 -7.67 20.50 11.56
CA THR A 33 -8.79 19.57 11.78
C THR A 33 -10.12 20.27 12.00
N THR A 34 -10.16 21.60 11.87
CA THR A 34 -11.39 22.39 12.00
C THR A 34 -11.50 23.42 10.89
N LYS A 35 -12.74 23.74 10.49
CA LYS A 35 -13.01 24.72 9.42
C LYS A 35 -12.33 26.07 9.71
N LYS A 36 -12.40 26.53 10.96
CA LYS A 36 -11.75 27.77 11.41
C LYS A 36 -10.24 27.74 11.21
N GLN A 37 -9.56 26.67 11.63
CA GLN A 37 -8.12 26.54 11.40
C GLN A 37 -7.76 26.56 9.92
N LEU A 38 -8.59 25.95 9.07
CA LEU A 38 -8.38 25.96 7.62
C LEU A 38 -8.53 27.37 7.05
N ASP A 39 -9.58 28.08 7.44
CA ASP A 39 -9.82 29.47 7.01
C ASP A 39 -8.71 30.40 7.46
N ASP A 40 -8.26 30.28 8.72
CA ASP A 40 -7.18 31.06 9.29
C ASP A 40 -5.85 30.78 8.57
N ALA A 41 -5.51 29.50 8.37
CA ALA A 41 -4.27 29.09 7.70
C ALA A 41 -4.22 29.51 6.23
N VAL A 42 -5.33 29.34 5.49
CA VAL A 42 -5.42 29.77 4.08
C VAL A 42 -5.34 31.28 3.99
N SER A 43 -6.08 32.02 4.82
CA SER A 43 -6.07 33.49 4.80
C SER A 43 -4.70 34.06 5.15
N ALA A 44 -4.04 33.52 6.16
CA ALA A 44 -2.67 33.91 6.53
C ALA A 44 -1.68 33.56 5.42
N GLY A 45 -1.82 32.37 4.81
CA GLY A 45 -0.94 31.92 3.74
C GLY A 45 -1.07 32.74 2.46
N LEU A 46 -2.30 33.11 2.07
CA LEU A 46 -2.54 33.96 0.90
C LEU A 46 -1.92 35.35 1.06
N LYS A 47 -1.94 35.92 2.28
CA LYS A 47 -1.29 37.21 2.58
C LYS A 47 0.24 37.15 2.48
N LYS A 48 0.84 36.00 2.80
CA LYS A 48 2.29 35.77 2.76
C LYS A 48 2.78 35.31 1.39
N SER A 49 1.90 34.78 0.55
CA SER A 49 2.25 34.21 -0.75
C SER A 49 2.55 35.30 -1.77
N SER A 50 3.76 35.27 -2.34
CA SER A 50 4.15 36.16 -3.45
C SER A 50 3.34 35.94 -4.74
N THR A 51 2.71 34.77 -4.88
CA THR A 51 1.90 34.40 -6.06
C THR A 51 0.39 34.50 -5.81
N GLY A 52 -0.02 34.86 -4.59
CA GLY A 52 -1.43 34.84 -4.19
C GLY A 52 -2.05 33.42 -4.17
N LYS A 53 -1.21 32.37 -4.10
CA LYS A 53 -1.64 30.97 -4.06
C LYS A 53 -1.09 30.25 -2.84
N VAL A 54 -1.85 29.27 -2.36
CA VAL A 54 -1.42 28.29 -1.36
C VAL A 54 -1.74 26.90 -1.85
N HIS A 55 -0.94 25.91 -1.46
CA HIS A 55 -1.20 24.51 -1.73
C HIS A 55 -1.87 23.88 -0.51
N VAL A 56 -2.91 23.09 -0.74
CA VAL A 56 -3.65 22.38 0.32
C VAL A 56 -3.64 20.91 -0.02
N GLU A 57 -3.20 20.09 0.94
CA GLU A 57 -3.16 18.65 0.80
C GLU A 57 -3.62 17.95 2.07
N THR A 58 -3.92 16.66 1.97
CA THR A 58 -4.27 15.83 3.11
C THR A 58 -3.05 15.67 4.03
N ASP A 59 -3.25 15.85 5.33
CA ASP A 59 -2.24 15.50 6.32
C ASP A 59 -2.12 13.99 6.39
N MET A 60 -1.09 13.46 5.75
CA MET A 60 -0.86 12.02 5.73
C MET A 60 -0.27 11.51 7.05
N ARG A 61 -0.10 12.27 8.12
CA ARG A 61 0.41 11.71 9.39
C ARG A 61 -0.67 10.85 10.06
N ALA A 62 -0.30 9.72 10.64
CA ALA A 62 -1.25 8.71 11.13
C ALA A 62 -2.29 9.28 12.11
N MET A 63 -1.87 10.14 13.03
CA MET A 63 -2.74 10.80 14.02
C MET A 63 -3.78 11.77 13.40
N TYR A 64 -3.61 12.16 12.14
CA TYR A 64 -4.52 13.05 11.40
C TYR A 64 -5.20 12.34 10.22
N ASN A 65 -5.00 11.04 10.05
CA ASN A 65 -5.49 10.32 8.88
C ASN A 65 -5.98 8.92 9.27
N PRO A 66 -7.28 8.76 9.57
CA PRO A 66 -7.85 7.48 9.98
C PRO A 66 -7.60 6.36 8.99
N THR A 67 -7.66 6.65 7.68
CA THR A 67 -7.37 5.67 6.62
C THR A 67 -5.93 5.17 6.70
N ARG A 68 -4.95 6.08 6.86
CA ARG A 68 -3.55 5.68 7.06
C ARG A 68 -3.38 4.91 8.36
N MET A 69 -4.04 5.30 9.44
CA MET A 69 -3.96 4.56 10.70
C MET A 69 -4.44 3.12 10.54
N LYS A 70 -5.54 2.92 9.79
CA LYS A 70 -6.04 1.57 9.46
C LYS A 70 -5.06 0.79 8.59
N ASN A 71 -4.41 1.43 7.63
CA ASN A 71 -3.41 0.78 6.80
C ASN A 71 -2.16 0.39 7.60
N ILE A 72 -1.74 1.20 8.58
CA ILE A 72 -0.65 0.86 9.49
C ILE A 72 -1.03 -0.37 10.32
N GLU A 73 -2.23 -0.40 10.89
CA GLU A 73 -2.74 -1.58 11.61
C GLU A 73 -2.70 -2.83 10.73
N ASN A 74 -3.22 -2.77 9.51
CA ASN A 74 -3.23 -3.89 8.58
C ASN A 74 -1.80 -4.36 8.23
N ALA A 75 -0.87 -3.42 7.99
CA ALA A 75 0.53 -3.73 7.72
C ALA A 75 1.23 -4.37 8.94
N THR A 76 0.91 -3.91 10.16
CA THR A 76 1.41 -4.52 11.39
C THR A 76 0.88 -5.94 11.55
N LEU A 77 -0.40 -6.18 11.32
CA LEU A 77 -0.99 -7.52 11.39
C LEU A 77 -0.37 -8.47 10.35
N ASP A 78 -0.14 -8.00 9.12
CA ASP A 78 0.56 -8.76 8.08
C ASP A 78 2.00 -9.09 8.49
N LEU A 79 2.74 -8.12 9.03
CA LEU A 79 4.09 -8.31 9.55
C LEU A 79 4.13 -9.36 10.66
N VAL A 80 3.19 -9.32 11.62
CA VAL A 80 3.09 -10.30 12.71
C VAL A 80 2.83 -11.70 12.15
N LYS A 81 1.89 -11.84 11.20
CA LYS A 81 1.61 -13.14 10.55
C LYS A 81 2.86 -13.72 9.88
N LYS A 82 3.60 -12.89 9.16
CA LYS A 82 4.86 -13.27 8.50
C LYS A 82 5.94 -13.64 9.50
N PHE A 83 6.05 -12.88 10.59
CA PHE A 83 7.02 -13.14 11.65
C PHE A 83 6.85 -14.54 12.26
N TYR A 84 5.61 -15.00 12.45
CA TYR A 84 5.32 -16.34 12.96
C TYR A 84 5.49 -17.48 11.93
N GLN A 85 5.91 -17.20 10.69
CA GLN A 85 6.32 -18.24 9.76
C GLN A 85 7.77 -18.61 10.04
N PHE A 86 8.03 -19.78 10.60
CA PHE A 86 9.37 -20.20 10.98
C PHE A 86 10.02 -21.06 9.89
N CYS A 87 11.32 -20.86 9.69
CA CYS A 87 12.11 -21.70 8.79
C CYS A 87 12.19 -23.13 9.36
N PRO A 88 11.87 -24.17 8.58
CA PRO A 88 11.89 -25.55 9.08
C PRO A 88 13.31 -26.05 9.43
N GLU A 89 14.35 -25.49 8.82
CA GLU A 89 15.74 -25.90 9.06
C GLU A 89 16.39 -25.22 10.27
N CYS A 90 16.18 -23.91 10.45
CA CYS A 90 16.89 -23.12 11.46
C CYS A 90 15.99 -22.39 12.45
N SER A 91 14.67 -22.58 12.37
CA SER A 91 13.66 -21.93 13.21
C SER A 91 13.71 -20.41 13.21
N TRP A 92 14.32 -19.78 12.20
CA TRP A 92 14.34 -18.33 12.07
C TRP A 92 12.96 -17.82 11.63
N PRO A 93 12.41 -16.76 12.27
CA PRO A 93 11.12 -16.18 11.91
C PRO A 93 11.16 -15.49 10.54
N GLY A 94 10.00 -15.32 9.91
CA GLY A 94 9.90 -14.66 8.59
C GLY A 94 10.29 -15.56 7.41
N PHE A 95 10.00 -16.87 7.49
CA PHE A 95 10.08 -17.79 6.36
C PHE A 95 8.92 -17.54 5.40
N GLU A 96 9.14 -16.64 4.45
CA GLU A 96 8.11 -16.12 3.56
C GLU A 96 8.39 -16.44 2.09
N ILE A 97 7.39 -16.15 1.26
CA ILE A 97 7.46 -16.29 -0.19
C ILE A 97 8.53 -15.36 -0.75
N ALA A 98 9.51 -15.93 -1.45
CA ALA A 98 10.53 -15.20 -2.19
C ALA A 98 10.18 -15.09 -3.69
N GLU A 99 9.49 -16.09 -4.23
CA GLU A 99 9.15 -16.14 -5.66
C GLU A 99 7.83 -16.89 -5.87
N LYS A 100 7.07 -16.47 -6.88
CA LYS A 100 5.91 -17.21 -7.41
C LYS A 100 6.22 -17.61 -8.84
N LYS A 101 6.18 -18.91 -9.16
CA LYS A 101 6.31 -19.42 -10.52
C LYS A 101 4.92 -19.51 -11.15
N ILE A 102 4.72 -18.75 -12.22
CA ILE A 102 3.52 -18.83 -13.06
C ILE A 102 3.56 -20.06 -13.98
N GLY A 103 2.45 -20.35 -14.64
CA GLY A 103 2.35 -21.42 -15.62
C GLY A 103 1.56 -22.63 -15.15
N LEU A 104 0.50 -22.40 -14.35
CA LEU A 104 -0.45 -23.47 -14.01
C LEU A 104 -1.08 -23.97 -15.33
N PRO A 105 -1.05 -25.27 -15.65
CA PRO A 105 -1.53 -25.77 -16.93
C PRO A 105 -3.05 -25.64 -17.04
N CYS A 106 -3.56 -25.15 -18.16
CA CYS A 106 -5.00 -25.16 -18.45
C CYS A 106 -5.53 -26.59 -18.51
N GLU A 107 -6.68 -26.87 -17.89
CA GLU A 107 -7.27 -28.22 -17.93
C GLU A 107 -7.74 -28.65 -19.33
N LEU A 108 -8.04 -27.69 -20.21
CA LEU A 108 -8.54 -27.97 -21.56
C LEU A 108 -7.41 -28.09 -22.60
N CYS A 109 -6.52 -27.08 -22.66
CA CYS A 109 -5.48 -27.02 -23.70
C CYS A 109 -4.08 -27.35 -23.20
N CYS A 110 -3.90 -27.60 -21.89
CA CYS A 110 -2.62 -27.90 -21.23
C CYS A 110 -1.53 -26.81 -21.35
N LEU A 111 -1.81 -25.68 -22.01
CA LEU A 111 -0.87 -24.56 -22.11
C LEU A 111 -0.72 -23.83 -20.77
N PRO A 112 0.48 -23.28 -20.48
CA PRO A 112 0.73 -22.54 -19.24
C PRO A 112 -0.10 -21.25 -19.19
N THR A 113 -0.83 -21.06 -18.10
CA THR A 113 -1.60 -19.83 -17.83
C THR A 113 -0.79 -18.81 -17.03
N GLN A 114 -1.36 -17.62 -16.84
CA GLN A 114 -0.80 -16.60 -15.94
C GLN A 114 -1.02 -16.91 -14.44
N LEU A 115 -1.70 -18.03 -14.13
CA LEU A 115 -1.92 -18.44 -12.75
C LEU A 115 -0.66 -19.07 -12.15
N VAL A 116 -0.56 -18.98 -10.82
CA VAL A 116 0.58 -19.49 -10.04
C VAL A 116 0.54 -21.01 -10.07
N ARG A 117 1.65 -21.63 -10.50
CA ARG A 117 1.86 -23.07 -10.43
C ARG A 117 2.53 -23.48 -9.12
N SER A 118 3.51 -22.72 -8.68
CA SER A 118 4.24 -23.00 -7.44
C SER A 118 4.77 -21.73 -6.80
N THR A 119 5.09 -21.84 -5.51
CA THR A 119 5.62 -20.76 -4.70
C THR A 119 6.91 -21.22 -4.02
N ILE A 120 7.97 -20.41 -4.11
CA ILE A 120 9.22 -20.67 -3.41
C ILE A 120 9.27 -19.82 -2.15
N TYR A 121 9.42 -20.48 -1.01
CA TYR A 121 9.72 -19.87 0.28
C TYR A 121 11.23 -19.85 0.50
N LYS A 122 11.76 -18.80 1.13
CA LYS A 122 13.20 -18.68 1.41
C LYS A 122 13.47 -18.11 2.80
N CYS A 123 14.43 -18.73 3.50
CA CYS A 123 14.93 -18.21 4.77
C CYS A 123 15.98 -17.12 4.53
N LYS A 124 15.82 -15.98 5.19
CA LYS A 124 16.78 -14.86 5.14
C LYS A 124 18.06 -15.12 5.95
N LYS A 125 18.08 -16.12 6.84
CA LYS A 125 19.24 -16.46 7.68
C LYS A 125 20.09 -17.57 7.09
N CYS A 126 19.52 -18.76 6.86
CA CYS A 126 20.27 -19.92 6.39
C CYS A 126 20.19 -20.17 4.88
N SER A 127 19.46 -19.30 4.14
CA SER A 127 19.20 -19.45 2.69
C SER A 127 18.44 -20.71 2.27
N TYR A 128 17.94 -21.54 3.20
CA TYR A 128 17.06 -22.67 2.89
C TYR A 128 15.86 -22.23 2.05
N THR A 129 15.52 -23.03 1.04
CA THR A 129 14.36 -22.82 0.18
C THR A 129 13.43 -24.03 0.22
N LYS A 130 12.12 -23.76 0.14
CA LYS A 130 11.09 -24.80 -0.02
C LYS A 130 10.17 -24.38 -1.17
N GLU A 131 9.98 -25.27 -2.13
CA GLU A 131 8.97 -25.08 -3.18
C GLU A 131 7.67 -25.78 -2.76
N GLU A 132 6.57 -25.03 -2.79
CA GLU A 132 5.22 -25.54 -2.63
C GLU A 132 4.53 -25.49 -4.00
N VAL A 133 4.25 -26.66 -4.55
CA VAL A 133 3.55 -26.80 -5.84
C VAL A 133 2.05 -26.79 -5.57
N PHE A 134 1.30 -26.10 -6.43
CA PHE A 134 -0.15 -25.94 -6.32
C PHE A 134 -0.58 -25.33 -4.98
N PRO A 135 -0.07 -24.13 -4.62
CA PRO A 135 -0.35 -23.50 -3.32
C PRO A 135 -1.85 -23.22 -3.10
N ASP A 136 -2.62 -23.07 -4.17
CA ASP A 136 -4.07 -22.87 -4.13
C ASP A 136 -4.86 -24.20 -4.17
N GLY A 137 -4.18 -25.35 -4.07
CA GLY A 137 -4.78 -26.69 -4.08
C GLY A 137 -5.29 -27.16 -5.45
N ARG A 138 -4.99 -26.42 -6.52
CA ARG A 138 -5.41 -26.73 -7.89
C ARG A 138 -4.21 -27.08 -8.74
N GLU A 139 -4.28 -28.21 -9.43
CA GLU A 139 -3.22 -28.66 -10.34
C GLU A 139 -3.37 -28.07 -11.76
N THR A 140 -4.59 -27.64 -12.09
CA THR A 140 -4.94 -27.07 -13.39
C THR A 140 -5.70 -25.75 -13.24
N ALA A 141 -5.63 -24.94 -14.30
CA ALA A 141 -6.36 -23.70 -14.44
C ALA A 141 -7.69 -23.94 -15.17
N ASP A 142 -8.73 -23.28 -14.68
CA ASP A 142 -10.03 -23.17 -15.36
C ASP A 142 -9.83 -22.51 -16.74
N PRO A 143 -10.39 -23.06 -17.84
CA PRO A 143 -10.26 -22.50 -19.18
C PRO A 143 -10.77 -21.05 -19.28
N ALA A 144 -11.70 -20.63 -18.42
CA ALA A 144 -12.18 -19.25 -18.33
C ALA A 144 -11.09 -18.26 -17.90
N LEU A 145 -10.01 -18.74 -17.27
CA LEU A 145 -8.84 -17.95 -16.85
C LEU A 145 -7.62 -18.17 -17.77
N CYS A 146 -7.76 -18.97 -18.82
CA CYS A 146 -6.68 -19.26 -19.75
C CYS A 146 -6.69 -18.26 -20.91
N GLN A 147 -5.61 -17.50 -21.09
CA GLN A 147 -5.47 -16.53 -22.18
C GLN A 147 -5.48 -17.14 -23.60
N TYR A 148 -5.42 -18.48 -23.71
CA TYR A 148 -5.49 -19.20 -24.99
C TYR A 148 -6.88 -19.79 -25.26
N CYS A 149 -7.64 -20.14 -24.22
CA CYS A 149 -9.01 -20.69 -24.36
C CYS A 149 -10.08 -19.59 -24.24
N ASN A 150 -9.81 -18.57 -23.45
CA ASN A 150 -10.66 -17.40 -23.23
C ASN A 150 -9.81 -16.11 -23.35
N PRO A 151 -9.41 -15.74 -24.59
CA PRO A 151 -8.65 -14.53 -24.86
C PRO A 151 -9.43 -13.23 -24.61
#